data_AF-A0A925DC10-F1
#
_entry.id   AF-A0A925DC10-F1
#
_cell.length_a   1.000
_cell.length_b   1.000
_cell.length_c   1.000
_cell.angle_alpha   90.00
_cell.angle_beta   90.00
_cell.angle_gamma   90.00
#
_symmetry.space_group_name_H-M   'P 1'
#
loop_
_entity.id
_entity.type
_entity.pdbx_description
1 polymer ?
#
loop_
_entity_poly.entity_id
_entity_poly.type
_entity_poly.pdbx_seq_one_letter_code
_entity_poly.pdbx_strand_id
1 'polypeptide(L)'
;MESQRLAQLALCKLQILQLLRRLAAQQLEVITGGDMSNLLKLLAAKQSVMDQLTKVEQQLDPFRGQDPETRDWHSTVERESCQRNVEACNELLSEIMRLEKQGEMEMVRRRDDASVRLDGMHGASEARHAYVAAAAATGLDLSTEG
;
A
#
# COMPACT_ATOMS: atom_id res chain seq x y z
N MET A 1 25.80 -27.14 7.63
CA MET A 1 24.46 -27.68 7.32
C MET A 1 23.71 -26.64 6.51
N GLU A 2 23.72 -26.77 5.18
CA GLU A 2 23.10 -25.81 4.25
C GLU A 2 21.56 -25.82 4.34
N SER A 3 20.96 -26.99 4.54
CA SER A 3 19.50 -27.17 4.66
C SER A 3 18.89 -26.47 5.89
N GLN A 4 19.63 -26.44 7.01
CA GLN A 4 19.20 -25.72 8.22
C GLN A 4 19.16 -24.20 7.99
N ARG A 5 20.17 -23.67 7.27
CA ARG A 5 20.21 -22.25 6.90
C ARG A 5 19.06 -21.89 5.97
N LEU A 6 18.75 -22.75 4.99
CA LEU A 6 17.59 -22.57 4.12
C LEU A 6 16.28 -22.53 4.91
N ALA A 7 16.06 -23.48 5.81
CA ALA A 7 14.86 -23.52 6.65
C ALA A 7 14.71 -22.25 7.51
N GLN A 8 15.82 -21.76 8.07
CA GLN A 8 15.83 -20.52 8.85
C GLN A 8 15.51 -19.28 7.99
N LEU A 9 16.07 -19.21 6.78
CA LEU A 9 15.77 -18.12 5.84
C LEU A 9 14.32 -18.16 5.36
N ALA A 10 13.77 -19.35 5.09
CA ALA A 10 12.37 -19.53 4.73
C ALA A 10 11.43 -19.08 5.86
N LEU A 11 11.74 -19.43 7.11
CA LEU A 11 10.99 -18.96 8.28
C LEU A 11 11.10 -17.45 8.47
N CYS A 12 12.31 -16.88 8.30
CA CYS A 12 12.53 -15.44 8.40
C CYS A 12 11.71 -14.68 7.33
N LYS A 13 11.73 -15.16 6.08
CA LYS A 13 10.91 -14.64 4.99
C LYS A 13 9.42 -14.67 5.35
N LEU A 14 8.93 -15.79 5.88
CA LEU A 14 7.54 -15.93 6.31
C LEU A 14 7.14 -14.87 7.34
N GLN A 15 7.96 -14.66 8.37
CA GLN A 15 7.72 -13.67 9.42
C GLN A 15 7.70 -12.23 8.86
N ILE A 16 8.61 -11.92 7.95
CA ILE A 16 8.66 -10.61 7.27
C ILE A 16 7.39 -10.39 6.43
N LEU A 17 6.94 -11.39 5.68
CA LEU A 17 5.71 -11.30 4.89
C LEU A 17 4.46 -11.16 5.78
N GLN A 18 4.40 -11.86 6.91
CA GLN A 18 3.32 -11.68 7.88
C GLN A 18 3.29 -10.25 8.46
N LEU A 19 4.45 -9.64 8.69
CA LEU A 19 4.54 -8.23 9.07
C LEU A 19 4.07 -7.31 7.94
N LEU A 20 4.54 -7.51 6.70
CA LEU A 20 4.11 -6.72 5.55
C LEU A 20 2.60 -6.79 5.34
N ARG A 21 1.98 -7.97 5.49
CA ARG A 21 0.52 -8.11 5.40
C ARG A 21 -0.20 -7.27 6.45
N ARG A 22 0.28 -7.29 7.70
CA ARG A 22 -0.32 -6.46 8.77
C ARG A 22 -0.20 -4.97 8.45
N LEU A 23 0.95 -4.53 7.95
CA LEU A 23 1.14 -3.14 7.53
C LEU A 23 0.24 -2.78 6.33
N ALA A 24 0.07 -3.67 5.36
CA ALA A 24 -0.81 -3.46 4.22
C ALA A 24 -2.29 -3.34 4.64
N ALA A 25 -2.75 -4.17 5.58
CA ALA A 25 -4.09 -4.07 6.15
C ALA A 25 -4.28 -2.73 6.90
N GLN A 26 -3.31 -2.35 7.74
CA GLN A 26 -3.33 -1.06 8.44
C GLN A 26 -3.30 0.12 7.47
N GLN A 27 -2.62 -0.01 6.32
CA GLN A 27 -2.56 1.03 5.29
C GLN A 27 -3.95 1.31 4.74
N LEU A 28 -4.74 0.27 4.48
CA LEU A 28 -6.11 0.42 4.00
C LEU A 28 -7.00 1.14 5.04
N GLU A 29 -6.85 0.83 6.33
CA GLU A 29 -7.58 1.50 7.40
C GLU A 29 -7.23 2.99 7.47
N VAL A 30 -5.93 3.33 7.43
CA VAL A 30 -5.44 4.71 7.46
C VAL A 30 -5.86 5.49 6.21
N ILE A 31 -5.81 4.87 5.03
CA ILE A 31 -6.30 5.44 3.78
C ILE A 31 -7.80 5.74 3.89
N THR A 32 -8.59 4.82 4.43
CA THR A 32 -10.05 5.00 4.61
C THR A 32 -10.33 6.12 5.61
N GLY A 33 -9.56 6.19 6.70
CA GLY A 33 -9.64 7.26 7.70
C GLY A 33 -9.19 8.64 7.20
N GLY A 34 -8.45 8.71 6.09
CA GLY A 34 -7.97 9.98 5.53
C GLY A 34 -6.79 10.61 6.26
N ASP A 35 -6.09 9.84 7.10
CA ASP A 35 -4.98 10.34 7.89
C ASP A 35 -3.66 10.25 7.10
N MET A 36 -3.41 11.27 6.30
CA MET A 36 -2.22 11.33 5.42
C MET A 36 -0.90 11.31 6.20
N SER A 37 -0.87 11.90 7.40
CA SER A 37 0.34 11.95 8.24
C SER A 37 0.72 10.57 8.73
N ASN A 38 -0.26 9.78 9.19
CA ASN A 38 -0.02 8.40 9.59
C ASN A 38 0.22 7.48 8.40
N LEU A 39 -0.36 7.78 7.23
CA LEU A 39 -0.06 7.04 5.99
C LEU A 39 1.43 7.14 5.63
N LEU A 40 2.01 8.34 5.65
CA LEU A 40 3.44 8.54 5.34
C LEU A 40 4.36 7.79 6.32
N LYS A 41 4.05 7.81 7.62
CA LYS A 41 4.81 7.04 8.62
C LYS A 41 4.72 5.54 8.36
N LEU A 42 3.54 5.05 8.01
CA LEU A 42 3.31 3.64 7.72
C LEU A 42 4.05 3.20 6.45
N LEU A 43 4.06 4.02 5.40
CA LEU A 43 4.82 3.77 4.18
C LEU A 43 6.34 3.68 4.46
N ALA A 44 6.88 4.57 5.30
CA ALA A 44 8.28 4.51 5.71
C ALA A 44 8.60 3.23 6.49
N ALA A 45 7.72 2.82 7.42
CA ALA A 45 7.87 1.55 8.14
C ALA A 45 7.86 0.36 7.17
N LYS A 46 6.95 0.37 6.19
CA LYS A 46 6.83 -0.69 5.18
C LYS A 46 8.06 -0.76 4.29
N GLN A 47 8.66 0.38 3.92
CA GLN A 47 9.92 0.40 3.18
C GLN A 47 11.04 -0.32 3.93
N SER A 48 11.20 -0.05 5.23
CA SER A 48 12.19 -0.75 6.07
C SER A 48 11.98 -2.27 6.10
N VAL A 49 10.73 -2.73 6.10
CA VAL A 49 10.41 -4.16 6.06
C VAL A 49 10.68 -4.75 4.65
N MET A 50 10.42 -4.02 3.58
CA MET A 50 10.78 -4.44 2.21
C MET A 50 12.30 -4.56 2.03
N ASP A 51 13.08 -3.67 2.65
CA ASP A 51 14.54 -3.75 2.62
C ASP A 51 15.03 -5.01 3.36
N GLN A 52 14.38 -5.39 4.47
CA GLN A 52 14.65 -6.65 5.17
C GLN A 52 14.31 -7.86 4.30
N LEU A 53 13.15 -7.84 3.63
CA LEU A 53 12.75 -8.91 2.70
C LEU A 53 13.79 -9.08 1.59
N THR A 54 14.24 -7.97 0.99
CA THR A 54 15.24 -7.97 -0.08
C THR A 54 16.55 -8.63 0.38
N LYS A 55 17.00 -8.33 1.61
CA LYS A 55 18.21 -8.96 2.18
C LYS A 55 18.05 -10.46 2.41
N VAL A 56 16.85 -10.93 2.76
CA VAL A 56 16.58 -12.37 2.93
C VAL A 56 16.51 -13.06 1.57
N GLU A 57 15.91 -12.44 0.56
CA GLU A 57 15.88 -12.96 -0.81
C GLU A 57 17.28 -13.14 -1.39
N GLN A 58 18.16 -12.14 -1.24
CA GLN A 58 19.57 -12.23 -1.65
C GLN A 58 20.31 -13.38 -0.96
N GLN A 59 19.97 -13.68 0.29
CA GLN A 59 20.55 -14.81 1.02
C GLN A 59 19.95 -16.16 0.59
N LEU A 60 18.76 -16.16 0.00
CA LEU A 60 18.10 -17.35 -0.56
C LEU A 60 18.60 -17.68 -1.97
N ASP A 61 19.15 -16.72 -2.71
CA ASP A 61 19.64 -16.90 -4.08
C ASP A 61 20.58 -18.11 -4.28
N PRO A 62 21.58 -18.37 -3.41
CA PRO A 62 22.45 -19.54 -3.55
C PRO A 62 21.70 -20.87 -3.53
N PHE A 63 20.52 -20.92 -2.90
CA PHE A 63 19.71 -22.14 -2.79
C PHE A 63 18.71 -22.30 -3.94
N ARG A 64 18.47 -21.28 -4.77
CA ARG A 64 17.50 -21.33 -5.87
C ARG A 64 17.94 -22.24 -7.02
N GLY A 65 19.25 -22.41 -7.22
CA GLY A 65 19.83 -23.26 -8.26
C GLY A 65 20.23 -24.67 -7.81
N GLN A 66 20.02 -25.01 -6.52
CA GLN A 66 20.34 -26.33 -5.99
C GLN A 66 19.18 -27.30 -6.22
N ASP A 67 19.45 -28.52 -6.69
CA ASP A 67 18.45 -29.58 -6.79
C ASP A 67 17.86 -29.90 -5.40
N PRO A 68 16.54 -29.78 -5.19
CA PRO A 68 15.88 -30.09 -3.93
C PRO A 68 16.12 -31.54 -3.45
N GLU A 69 16.28 -32.49 -4.37
CA GLU A 69 16.45 -33.92 -4.05
C GLU A 69 17.88 -34.26 -3.65
N THR A 70 18.87 -33.43 -4.00
CA THR A 70 20.27 -33.62 -3.59
C THR A 70 20.58 -33.00 -2.23
N ARG A 71 19.61 -32.33 -1.58
CA ARG A 71 19.83 -31.64 -0.31
C ARG A 71 19.81 -32.63 0.84
N ASP A 72 20.86 -32.57 1.67
CA ASP A 72 20.97 -33.36 2.88
C ASP A 72 20.11 -32.73 3.99
N TRP A 73 18.94 -33.31 4.25
CA TRP A 73 18.03 -32.88 5.32
C TRP A 73 18.26 -33.74 6.56
N HIS A 74 18.34 -33.10 7.73
CA HIS A 74 18.51 -33.84 8.99
C HIS A 74 17.28 -34.70 9.32
N SER A 75 16.10 -34.30 8.84
CA SER A 75 14.86 -35.09 8.93
C SER A 75 13.85 -34.72 7.84
N THR A 76 12.90 -35.62 7.59
CA THR A 76 11.73 -35.36 6.72
C THR A 76 10.85 -34.25 7.28
N VAL A 77 10.73 -34.14 8.60
CA VAL A 77 9.94 -33.10 9.28
C VAL A 77 10.46 -31.70 8.99
N GLU A 78 11.78 -31.51 8.99
CA GLU A 78 12.40 -30.22 8.65
C GLU A 78 12.18 -29.84 7.18
N ARG A 79 12.28 -30.83 6.28
CA ARG A 79 11.99 -30.64 4.85
C ARG A 79 10.53 -30.19 4.65
N GLU A 80 9.58 -30.90 5.24
CA GLU A 80 8.15 -30.58 5.15
C GLU A 80 7.81 -29.22 5.79
N SER A 81 8.44 -28.88 6.93
CA SER A 81 8.28 -27.56 7.55
C SER A 81 8.78 -26.44 6.64
N CYS A 82 9.97 -26.60 6.05
CA CYS A 82 10.51 -25.64 5.10
C CYS A 82 9.59 -25.47 3.88
N GLN A 83 9.08 -26.58 3.34
CA GLN A 83 8.15 -26.56 2.21
C GLN A 83 6.87 -25.79 2.54
N ARG A 84 6.23 -26.09 3.69
CA ARG A 84 5.04 -25.36 4.15
C ARG A 84 5.30 -23.87 4.33
N ASN A 85 6.47 -23.48 4.84
CA ASN A 85 6.82 -22.07 4.97
C ASN A 85 6.92 -21.37 3.61
N VAL A 86 7.50 -22.02 2.60
CA VAL A 86 7.60 -21.48 1.24
C VAL A 86 6.22 -21.34 0.60
N GLU A 87 5.34 -22.33 0.75
CA GLU A 87 3.96 -22.27 0.27
C GLU A 87 3.19 -21.12 0.92
N ALA A 88 3.26 -21.00 2.25
CA ALA A 88 2.65 -19.90 2.99
C ALA A 88 3.20 -18.53 2.58
N CYS A 89 4.48 -18.43 2.21
CA CYS A 89 5.05 -17.20 1.67
C CYS A 89 4.38 -16.78 0.35
N ASN A 90 4.10 -17.74 -0.55
CA ASN A 90 3.47 -17.44 -1.84
C ASN A 90 2.01 -16.98 -1.67
N GLU A 91 1.29 -17.59 -0.74
CA GLU A 91 -0.07 -17.17 -0.37
C GLU A 91 -0.08 -15.76 0.19
N LEU A 92 0.81 -15.46 1.15
CA LEU A 92 0.95 -14.13 1.73
C LEU A 92 1.33 -13.08 0.70
N LEU A 93 2.23 -13.39 -0.24
CA LEU A 93 2.61 -12.46 -1.31
C LEU A 93 1.40 -12.07 -2.16
N SER A 94 0.58 -13.05 -2.53
CA SER A 94 -0.64 -12.83 -3.31
C SER A 94 -1.65 -11.98 -2.53
N GLU A 95 -1.81 -12.25 -1.23
CA GLU A 95 -2.68 -11.47 -0.34
C GLU A 95 -2.19 -10.01 -0.20
N ILE A 96 -0.89 -9.81 0.01
CA ILE A 96 -0.28 -8.48 0.08
C ILE A 96 -0.53 -7.72 -1.21
N MET A 97 -0.26 -8.31 -2.38
CA MET A 97 -0.50 -7.65 -3.68
C MET A 97 -1.96 -7.23 -3.87
N ARG A 98 -2.92 -8.05 -3.42
CA ARG A 98 -4.34 -7.70 -3.44
C ARG A 98 -4.63 -6.49 -2.54
N LEU A 99 -4.10 -6.45 -1.32
CA LEU A 99 -4.26 -5.34 -0.39
C LEU A 99 -3.65 -4.04 -0.92
N GLU A 100 -2.46 -4.11 -1.53
CA GLU A 100 -1.79 -2.96 -2.11
C GLU A 100 -2.59 -2.35 -3.27
N LYS A 101 -3.05 -3.19 -4.18
CA LYS A 101 -3.90 -2.76 -5.30
C LYS A 101 -5.18 -2.10 -4.79
N GLN A 102 -5.78 -2.65 -3.73
CA GLN A 102 -6.97 -2.06 -3.11
C GLN A 102 -6.68 -0.68 -2.51
N GLY A 103 -5.57 -0.52 -1.78
CA GLY A 103 -5.16 0.77 -1.21
C GLY A 103 -4.83 1.81 -2.28
N GLU A 104 -4.16 1.41 -3.36
CA GLU A 104 -3.88 2.29 -4.50
C GLU A 104 -5.16 2.82 -5.15
N MET A 105 -6.11 1.93 -5.46
CA MET A 105 -7.40 2.32 -6.04
C MET A 105 -8.16 3.31 -5.15
N GLU A 106 -8.16 3.10 -3.84
CA GLU A 106 -8.84 4.01 -2.90
C GLU A 106 -8.14 5.38 -2.85
N MET A 107 -6.81 5.42 -2.86
CA MET A 107 -6.06 6.68 -2.92
C MET A 107 -6.33 7.47 -4.22
N VAL A 108 -6.38 6.77 -5.35
CA VAL A 108 -6.73 7.38 -6.66
C VAL A 108 -8.15 7.96 -6.60
N ARG A 109 -9.12 7.18 -6.12
CA ARG A 109 -10.51 7.62 -5.95
C ARG A 109 -10.59 8.88 -5.09
N ARG A 110 -9.91 8.91 -3.94
CA ARG A 110 -9.91 10.07 -3.03
C ARG A 110 -9.30 11.32 -3.67
N ARG A 111 -8.23 11.16 -4.45
CA ARG A 111 -7.62 12.26 -5.21
C ARG A 111 -8.62 12.84 -6.21
N ASP A 112 -9.33 11.97 -6.93
CA ASP A 112 -10.29 12.40 -7.95
C ASP A 112 -11.49 13.11 -7.30
N ASP A 113 -12.02 12.57 -6.19
CA ASP A 113 -13.06 13.22 -5.39
C ASP A 113 -12.64 14.60 -4.87
N ALA A 114 -11.38 14.74 -4.41
CA ALA A 114 -10.85 16.03 -3.97
C ALA A 114 -10.73 17.03 -5.13
N SER A 115 -10.32 16.57 -6.32
CA SER A 115 -10.20 17.41 -7.51
C SER A 115 -11.57 17.96 -7.95
N VAL A 116 -12.59 17.08 -8.03
CA VAL A 116 -13.97 17.48 -8.35
C VAL A 116 -14.51 18.52 -7.36
N ARG A 117 -14.22 18.37 -6.06
CA ARG A 117 -14.63 19.34 -5.04
C ARG A 117 -13.95 20.69 -5.22
N LEU A 118 -12.65 20.70 -5.51
CA LEU A 118 -11.90 21.93 -5.77
C LEU A 118 -12.44 22.65 -7.02
N ASP A 119 -12.70 21.93 -8.11
CA ASP A 119 -13.25 22.51 -9.34
C ASP A 119 -14.63 23.14 -9.10
N GLY A 120 -15.50 22.45 -8.35
CA GLY A 120 -16.81 22.97 -7.98
C GLY A 120 -16.73 24.26 -7.14
N MET A 121 -15.78 24.36 -6.22
CA MET A 121 -15.56 25.58 -5.44
C MET A 121 -15.08 26.75 -6.31
N HIS A 122 -14.18 26.50 -7.26
CA HIS A 122 -13.71 27.54 -8.18
C HIS A 122 -14.84 28.02 -9.09
N GLY A 123 -15.62 27.11 -9.68
CA GLY A 123 -16.76 27.46 -10.53
C GLY A 123 -17.85 28.24 -9.78
N ALA A 124 -18.15 27.87 -8.53
CA ALA A 124 -19.09 28.62 -7.69
C ALA A 124 -18.57 30.03 -7.36
N SER A 125 -17.27 30.17 -7.12
CA SER A 125 -16.63 31.47 -6.89
C SER A 125 -16.69 32.35 -8.14
N GLU A 126 -16.33 31.81 -9.31
CA GLU A 126 -16.39 32.52 -10.61
C GLU A 126 -17.81 32.95 -10.96
N ALA A 127 -18.80 32.06 -10.80
CA ALA A 127 -20.20 32.40 -11.03
C ALA A 127 -20.66 33.54 -10.11
N ARG A 128 -20.28 33.50 -8.83
CA ARG A 128 -20.60 34.57 -7.87
C ARG A 128 -19.96 35.89 -8.28
N HIS A 129 -18.68 35.88 -8.68
CA HIS A 129 -17.99 37.06 -9.17
C HIS A 129 -18.66 37.62 -10.44
N ALA A 130 -19.07 36.76 -11.37
CA ALA A 130 -19.77 37.16 -12.58
C ALA A 130 -21.15 37.79 -12.28
N TYR A 131 -21.94 37.22 -11.37
CA TYR A 131 -23.20 37.82 -10.95
C TYR A 131 -23.03 39.17 -10.25
N VAL A 132 -22.03 39.30 -9.36
CA VAL A 132 -21.74 40.57 -8.69
C VAL A 132 -21.26 41.63 -9.69
N ALA A 133 -20.39 41.26 -10.62
CA ALA A 133 -19.93 42.15 -11.68
C ALA A 133 -21.06 42.56 -12.63
N ALA A 134 -21.92 41.61 -13.01
CA ALA A 134 -23.10 41.88 -13.84
C ALA A 134 -24.07 42.82 -13.13
N ALA A 135 -24.40 42.57 -11.86
CA ALA A 135 -25.29 43.42 -11.06
C ALA A 135 -24.76 44.86 -10.92
N ALA A 136 -23.45 45.02 -10.71
CA ALA A 136 -22.78 46.32 -10.67
C ALA A 136 -22.78 47.02 -12.05
N ALA A 137 -22.58 46.27 -13.14
CA ALA A 137 -22.58 46.81 -14.50
C ALA A 137 -23.99 47.18 -15.00
N THR A 138 -25.03 46.46 -14.56
CA THR A 138 -26.42 46.75 -14.93
C THR A 138 -27.02 47.93 -14.19
N GLY A 139 -26.30 48.54 -13.22
CA GLY A 139 -26.75 49.74 -12.52
C GLY A 139 -28.21 49.59 -12.10
N LEU A 140 -28.54 48.55 -11.34
CA LEU A 140 -29.85 48.46 -10.69
C LEU A 140 -29.88 49.49 -9.55
N ASP A 141 -29.91 50.77 -9.94
CA ASP A 141 -30.26 51.87 -9.08
C ASP A 141 -31.72 51.68 -8.70
N LEU A 142 -31.95 51.03 -7.55
CA LEU A 142 -33.28 50.90 -6.94
C LEU A 142 -33.76 52.24 -6.32
N SER A 143 -33.26 53.38 -6.81
CA SER A 143 -33.63 54.73 -6.36
C SER A 143 -34.62 55.41 -7.31
N THR A 144 -35.73 54.76 -7.65
CA THR A 144 -36.91 55.37 -8.31
C THR A 144 -38.13 54.58 -7.84
N GLU A 145 -39.18 55.07 -7.18
CA GLU A 145 -39.72 56.40 -6.83
C GLU A 145 -40.39 56.20 -5.43
N GLY A 146 -40.45 57.20 -4.55
CA GLY A 146 -41.56 58.16 -4.50
C GLY A 146 -42.62 57.73 -3.50
#